data_AF-A0A952R3Y3-F1
#
_entry.id   AF-A0A952R3Y3-F1
#
_cell.length_a   1.000
_cell.length_b   1.000
_cell.length_c   1.000
_cell.angle_alpha   90.00
_cell.angle_beta   90.00
_cell.angle_gamma   90.00
#
_symmetry.space_group_name_H-M   'P 1'
#
loop_
_entity.id
_entity.type
_entity.pdbx_description
1 polymer ?
#
loop_
_entity_poly.entity_id
_entity_poly.type
_entity_poly.pdbx_seq_one_letter_code
_entity_poly.pdbx_strand_id
1 'polypeptide(L)'
;MFDTRRGKLRPVDAFDVGRLIVEELYAGERPEHGRRGRTTFRKIAADLEGRMSAQALYRCAAIYEMCRDLKMEPTWEHVGMSHLSLVLGLSSAQQRRLVQQTERFGWSVERLRGEAARLRAGRKTRKGRRPLPGFVRAVRQLERFTDGRDDLLADVGSVDDLDRAVIEPMLGQVVALRGQLDVLSRNLKAALRRRP
;
A
#
# COMPACT_ATOMS: atom_id res chain seq x y z
N MET A 1 15.36 -12.16 22.06
CA MET A 1 14.46 -11.02 22.33
C MET A 1 15.19 -9.76 21.87
N PHE A 2 14.74 -9.11 20.79
CA PHE A 2 15.54 -8.08 20.10
C PHE A 2 15.07 -6.66 20.46
N ASP A 3 15.97 -5.88 21.05
CA ASP A 3 15.79 -4.46 21.37
C ASP A 3 16.41 -3.59 20.27
N THR A 4 15.57 -2.87 19.51
CA THR A 4 16.00 -2.01 18.41
C THR A 4 16.33 -0.58 18.83
N ARG A 5 16.34 -0.24 20.13
CA ARG A 5 16.54 1.16 20.57
C ARG A 5 17.95 1.70 20.30
N ARG A 6 18.97 0.86 20.10
CA ARG A 6 20.35 1.31 19.75
C ARG A 6 21.17 0.41 18.80
N GLY A 7 20.69 -0.76 18.38
CA GLY A 7 21.41 -1.69 17.51
C GLY A 7 20.90 -1.72 16.07
N LYS A 8 21.79 -1.70 15.07
CA LYS A 8 21.42 -1.96 13.66
C LYS A 8 20.91 -3.40 13.55
N LEU A 9 19.64 -3.61 13.20
CA LEU A 9 19.09 -4.93 12.88
C LEU A 9 19.90 -5.56 11.75
N ARG A 10 20.42 -6.78 11.96
CA ARG A 10 21.20 -7.45 10.92
C ARG A 10 20.26 -7.87 9.77
N PRO A 11 20.77 -8.00 8.54
CA PRO A 11 19.96 -8.41 7.39
C PRO A 11 19.21 -9.72 7.60
N VAL A 12 19.87 -10.71 8.22
CA VAL A 12 19.29 -12.02 8.55
C VAL A 12 18.12 -11.86 9.52
N ASP A 13 18.30 -11.10 10.61
CA ASP A 13 17.23 -10.86 11.59
C ASP A 13 16.03 -10.14 10.95
N ALA A 14 16.29 -9.19 10.03
CA ALA A 14 15.25 -8.49 9.29
C ALA A 14 14.50 -9.41 8.30
N PHE A 15 15.22 -10.32 7.66
CA PHE A 15 14.64 -11.33 6.77
C PHE A 15 13.78 -12.31 7.56
N ASP A 16 14.24 -12.80 8.71
CA ASP A 16 13.49 -13.73 9.55
C ASP A 16 12.22 -13.11 10.13
N VAL A 17 12.29 -11.87 10.61
CA VAL A 17 11.09 -11.13 11.04
C VAL A 17 10.13 -10.94 9.87
N GLY A 18 10.65 -10.59 8.68
CA GLY A 18 9.85 -10.46 7.47
C GLY A 18 9.16 -11.76 7.07
N ARG A 19 9.87 -12.89 7.16
CA ARG A 19 9.36 -14.23 6.90
C ARG A 19 8.22 -14.58 7.83
N LEU A 20 8.43 -14.44 9.14
CA LEU A 20 7.38 -14.70 10.15
C LEU A 20 6.13 -13.85 9.91
N ILE A 21 6.31 -12.58 9.56
CA ILE A 21 5.17 -11.72 9.22
C ILE A 21 4.43 -12.28 8.00
N VAL A 22 5.14 -12.48 6.88
CA VAL A 22 4.48 -12.80 5.61
C VAL A 22 3.92 -14.23 5.62
N GLU A 23 4.68 -15.21 6.09
CA GLU A 23 4.28 -16.62 6.11
C GLU A 23 3.24 -16.90 7.21
N GLU A 24 3.46 -16.44 8.45
CA GLU A 24 2.59 -16.81 9.57
C GLU A 24 1.39 -15.87 9.75
N LEU A 25 1.59 -14.56 9.60
CA LEU A 25 0.51 -13.58 9.86
C LEU A 25 -0.31 -13.26 8.61
N TYR A 26 0.29 -13.39 7.42
CA TYR A 26 -0.38 -13.12 6.15
C TYR A 26 -0.56 -14.38 5.28
N ALA A 27 -0.24 -15.57 5.80
CA ALA A 27 -0.41 -16.86 5.10
C ALA A 27 0.26 -16.89 3.71
N GLY A 28 1.42 -16.23 3.58
CA GLY A 28 2.19 -16.11 2.34
C GLY A 28 1.69 -15.04 1.36
N GLU A 29 0.52 -14.44 1.62
CA GLU A 29 -0.01 -13.35 0.81
C GLU A 29 0.66 -12.01 1.15
N ARG A 30 0.66 -11.09 0.18
CA ARG A 30 1.20 -9.75 0.44
C ARG A 30 0.35 -9.02 1.48
N PRO A 31 0.95 -8.20 2.37
CA PRO A 31 0.24 -7.31 3.27
C PRO A 31 -0.58 -6.26 2.51
N GLU A 32 -1.77 -6.64 2.05
CA GLU A 32 -2.72 -5.72 1.43
C GLU A 32 -3.36 -4.84 2.51
N HIS A 33 -3.26 -3.52 2.33
CA HIS A 33 -3.96 -2.58 3.17
C HIS A 33 -5.46 -2.70 2.94
N GLY A 34 -6.22 -3.11 3.96
CA GLY A 34 -7.69 -2.96 3.98
C GLY A 34 -8.53 -4.23 3.79
N ARG A 35 -7.97 -5.44 3.78
CA ARG A 35 -8.79 -6.65 3.95
C ARG A 35 -9.30 -6.72 5.40
N ARG A 36 -10.63 -6.76 5.59
CA ARG A 36 -11.28 -6.95 6.90
C ARG A 36 -10.68 -8.19 7.59
N GLY A 37 -10.30 -8.06 8.86
CA GLY A 37 -9.81 -9.16 9.71
C GLY A 37 -8.30 -9.39 9.78
N ARG A 38 -7.47 -8.73 8.96
CA ARG A 38 -5.99 -8.89 9.04
C ARG A 38 -5.32 -7.89 9.99
N THR A 39 -4.36 -8.38 10.78
CA THR A 39 -3.59 -7.59 11.76
C THR A 39 -2.67 -6.60 11.05
N THR A 40 -2.94 -5.30 11.22
CA THR A 40 -2.08 -4.25 10.63
C THR A 40 -0.72 -4.18 11.31
N PHE A 41 0.32 -3.70 10.61
CA PHE A 41 1.64 -3.44 11.21
C PHE A 41 1.60 -2.54 12.45
N ARG A 42 0.62 -1.63 12.54
CA ARG A 42 0.42 -0.79 13.72
C ARG A 42 -0.05 -1.60 14.93
N LYS A 43 -0.95 -2.56 14.71
CA LYS A 43 -1.41 -3.46 15.76
C LYS A 43 -0.27 -4.35 16.24
N ILE A 44 0.49 -4.97 15.33
CA ILE A 44 1.69 -5.76 15.68
C ILE A 44 2.70 -4.91 16.47
N ALA A 45 2.96 -3.67 16.05
CA ALA A 45 3.90 -2.80 16.75
C ALA A 45 3.42 -2.41 18.16
N ALA A 46 2.11 -2.25 18.35
CA ALA A 46 1.52 -2.00 19.67
C ALA A 46 1.68 -3.23 20.57
N ASP A 47 1.39 -4.43 20.05
CA ASP A 47 1.54 -5.70 20.77
C ASP A 47 3.01 -6.00 21.12
N LEU A 48 3.96 -5.48 20.34
CA LEU A 48 5.40 -5.57 20.60
C LEU A 48 5.92 -4.52 21.59
N GLU A 49 5.05 -3.71 22.20
CA GLU A 49 5.41 -2.71 23.24
C GLU A 49 6.57 -1.80 22.84
N GLY A 50 6.60 -1.39 21.57
CA GLY A 50 7.64 -0.49 21.05
C GLY A 50 9.02 -1.11 20.84
N ARG A 51 9.16 -2.44 20.93
CA ARG A 51 10.41 -3.15 20.55
C ARG A 51 10.72 -2.99 19.06
N MET A 52 9.69 -2.84 18.23
CA MET A 52 9.80 -2.51 16.81
C MET A 52 8.68 -1.57 16.39
N SER A 53 8.99 -0.59 15.55
CA SER A 53 7.97 0.29 14.97
C SER A 53 7.23 -0.38 13.83
N ALA A 54 5.99 0.07 13.57
CA ALA A 54 5.20 -0.38 12.41
C ALA A 54 5.97 -0.22 11.08
N GLN A 55 6.75 0.86 10.95
CA GLN A 55 7.59 1.09 9.78
C GLN A 55 8.74 0.08 9.66
N ALA A 56 9.35 -0.32 10.78
CA ALA A 56 10.39 -1.34 10.79
C ALA A 56 9.82 -2.71 10.38
N LEU A 57 8.65 -3.08 10.90
CA LEU A 57 7.94 -4.31 10.52
C LEU A 57 7.59 -4.32 9.03
N TYR A 58 7.04 -3.21 8.52
CA TYR A 58 6.77 -3.06 7.09
C TYR A 58 8.04 -3.26 6.23
N ARG A 59 9.18 -2.67 6.63
CA ARG A 59 10.44 -2.83 5.91
C ARG A 59 10.94 -4.28 5.94
N CYS A 60 10.84 -4.97 7.08
CA CYS A 60 11.22 -6.38 7.19
C CYS A 60 10.41 -7.25 6.23
N ALA A 61 9.08 -7.09 6.23
CA ALA A 61 8.18 -7.80 5.30
C ALA A 61 8.55 -7.53 3.83
N ALA A 62 8.72 -6.25 3.46
CA ALA A 62 9.08 -5.87 2.09
C ALA A 62 10.45 -6.41 1.65
N ILE A 63 11.42 -6.49 2.57
CA ILE A 63 12.74 -7.08 2.30
C ILE A 63 12.63 -8.58 2.08
N TYR A 64 11.92 -9.31 2.95
CA TYR A 64 11.70 -10.74 2.77
C TYR A 64 11.00 -11.03 1.43
N GLU A 65 9.92 -10.32 1.10
CA GLU A 65 9.24 -10.48 -0.18
C GLU A 65 10.16 -10.23 -1.38
N MET A 66 10.97 -9.16 -1.32
CA MET A 66 11.95 -8.86 -2.38
C MET A 66 12.97 -9.99 -2.52
N CYS A 67 13.51 -10.50 -1.41
CA CYS A 67 14.49 -11.58 -1.42
C CYS A 67 13.89 -12.88 -1.98
N ARG A 68 12.66 -13.22 -1.56
CA ARG A 68 11.88 -14.35 -2.08
C ARG A 68 11.63 -14.22 -3.58
N ASP A 69 11.14 -13.07 -4.05
CA ASP A 69 10.85 -12.82 -5.47
C ASP A 69 12.13 -12.86 -6.32
N LEU A 70 13.27 -12.45 -5.76
CA LEU A 70 14.58 -12.53 -6.39
C LEU A 70 15.28 -13.88 -6.19
N LYS A 71 14.71 -14.82 -5.42
CA LYS A 71 15.38 -16.07 -5.04
C LYS A 71 16.79 -15.81 -4.49
N MET A 72 16.91 -14.85 -3.57
CA MET A 72 18.16 -14.47 -2.92
C MET A 72 18.07 -14.77 -1.44
N GLU A 73 19.11 -15.44 -0.92
CA GLU A 73 19.28 -15.69 0.50
C GLU A 73 20.16 -14.59 1.12
N PRO A 74 19.89 -14.16 2.37
CA PRO A 74 20.60 -13.07 3.03
C PRO A 74 21.98 -13.50 3.58
N THR A 75 22.88 -13.96 2.71
CA THR A 75 24.26 -14.37 3.07
C THR A 75 25.28 -13.26 2.80
N TRP A 76 24.88 -11.99 2.96
CA TRP A 76 25.68 -10.83 2.56
C TRP A 76 26.57 -10.31 3.69
N GLU A 77 27.83 -10.01 3.36
CA GLU A 77 28.81 -9.40 4.25
C GLU A 77 28.68 -7.87 4.29
N HIS A 78 28.41 -7.25 3.15
CA HIS A 78 28.40 -5.80 3.02
C HIS A 78 26.99 -5.20 2.85
N VAL A 79 25.98 -6.03 2.53
CA VAL A 79 24.60 -5.57 2.33
C VAL A 79 23.79 -5.58 3.64
N GLY A 80 23.84 -4.48 4.37
CA GLY A 80 22.93 -4.15 5.48
C GLY A 80 21.46 -3.87 5.11
N MET A 81 20.56 -3.86 6.12
CA MET A 81 19.12 -3.53 5.96
C MET A 81 18.88 -2.16 5.29
N SER A 82 19.69 -1.16 5.63
CA SER A 82 19.62 0.16 5.01
C SER A 82 19.90 0.11 3.50
N HIS A 83 20.77 -0.80 3.04
CA HIS A 83 21.01 -0.99 1.62
C HIS A 83 19.79 -1.61 0.92
N LEU A 84 19.24 -2.67 1.51
CA LEU A 84 18.05 -3.36 0.97
C LEU A 84 16.85 -2.41 0.89
N SER A 85 16.66 -1.57 1.90
CA SER A 85 15.60 -0.55 1.89
C SER A 85 15.73 0.45 0.73
N LEU A 86 16.96 0.79 0.34
CA LEU A 86 17.20 1.75 -0.75
C LEU A 86 16.87 1.21 -2.13
N VAL A 87 16.87 -0.12 -2.32
CA VAL A 87 16.55 -0.76 -3.60
C VAL A 87 15.07 -1.14 -3.74
N LEU A 88 14.28 -1.02 -2.66
CA LEU A 88 12.83 -1.21 -2.73
C LEU A 88 12.20 -0.24 -3.75
N GLY A 89 11.27 -0.77 -4.56
CA GLY A 89 10.56 -0.04 -5.62
C GLY A 89 11.29 0.07 -6.98
N LEU A 90 12.52 -0.42 -7.08
CA LEU A 90 13.21 -0.61 -8.37
C LEU A 90 12.69 -1.88 -9.08
N SER A 91 13.00 -2.06 -10.37
CA SER A 91 12.68 -3.34 -11.04
C SER A 91 13.53 -4.47 -10.49
N SER A 92 13.06 -5.72 -10.58
CA SER A 92 13.78 -6.90 -10.08
C SER A 92 15.21 -7.01 -10.62
N ALA A 93 15.41 -6.67 -11.90
CA ALA A 93 16.74 -6.64 -12.53
C ALA A 93 17.65 -5.57 -11.89
N GLN A 94 17.12 -4.38 -11.62
CA GLN A 94 17.86 -3.29 -10.96
C GLN A 94 18.17 -3.61 -9.50
N GLN A 95 17.20 -4.19 -8.78
CA GLN A 95 17.37 -4.63 -7.40
C GLN A 95 18.51 -5.64 -7.30
N ARG A 96 18.44 -6.74 -8.07
CA ARG A 96 19.49 -7.76 -8.09
C ARG A 96 20.85 -7.16 -8.42
N ARG A 97 20.94 -6.35 -9.47
CA ARG A 97 22.20 -5.71 -9.89
C ARG A 97 22.80 -4.87 -8.77
N LEU A 98 22.01 -3.99 -8.15
CA LEU A 98 22.53 -3.09 -7.11
C LEU A 98 22.91 -3.84 -5.83
N VAL A 99 22.16 -4.87 -5.45
CA VAL A 99 22.51 -5.72 -4.29
C VAL A 99 23.84 -6.44 -4.55
N GLN A 100 23.99 -7.07 -5.72
CA GLN A 100 25.23 -7.76 -6.10
C GLN A 100 26.43 -6.81 -6.22
N GLN A 101 26.24 -5.60 -6.74
CA GLN A 101 27.31 -4.60 -6.80
C GLN A 101 27.69 -4.07 -5.42
N THR A 102 26.71 -3.85 -4.55
CA THR A 102 26.97 -3.43 -3.17
C THR A 102 27.77 -4.49 -2.43
N GLU A 103 27.38 -5.76 -2.59
CA GLU A 103 28.08 -6.88 -2.00
C GLU A 103 29.49 -7.05 -2.57
N ARG A 104 29.65 -6.99 -3.89
CA ARG A 104 30.96 -7.17 -4.53
C ARG A 104 31.97 -6.07 -4.20
N PHE A 105 31.51 -4.83 -4.06
CA PHE A 105 32.39 -3.66 -3.99
C PHE A 105 32.33 -2.95 -2.63
N GLY A 106 31.64 -3.51 -1.64
CA GLY A 106 31.50 -2.91 -0.31
C GLY A 106 30.93 -1.49 -0.34
N TRP A 107 29.90 -1.24 -1.17
CA TRP A 107 29.39 0.13 -1.32
C TRP A 107 28.81 0.66 -0.01
N SER A 108 29.08 1.93 0.28
CA SER A 108 28.40 2.64 1.36
C SER A 108 26.93 2.89 1.02
N VAL A 109 26.12 3.08 2.06
CA VAL A 109 24.70 3.45 1.94
C VAL A 109 24.50 4.69 1.07
N GLU A 110 25.39 5.68 1.19
CA GLU A 110 25.32 6.92 0.42
C GLU A 110 25.58 6.69 -1.06
N ARG A 111 26.59 5.87 -1.39
CA ARG A 111 26.87 5.50 -2.78
C ARG A 111 25.70 4.77 -3.42
N LEU A 112 25.15 3.77 -2.72
CA LEU A 112 23.98 3.03 -3.20
C LEU A 112 22.75 3.94 -3.35
N ARG A 113 22.54 4.89 -2.42
CA ARG A 113 21.47 5.88 -2.51
C ARG A 113 21.58 6.71 -3.80
N GLY A 114 22.78 7.17 -4.14
CA GLY A 114 23.05 7.89 -5.39
C GLY A 114 22.72 7.07 -6.63
N GLU A 115 23.18 5.81 -6.69
CA GLU A 115 22.87 4.91 -7.81
C GLU A 115 21.38 4.59 -7.93
N ALA A 116 20.71 4.30 -6.80
CA ALA A 116 19.28 4.06 -6.78
C ALA A 116 18.49 5.32 -7.20
N ALA A 117 18.92 6.52 -6.81
CA ALA A 117 18.32 7.77 -7.24
C ALA A 117 18.48 8.01 -8.75
N ARG A 118 19.67 7.72 -9.32
CA ARG A 118 19.90 7.80 -10.78
C ARG A 118 18.99 6.87 -11.55
N LEU A 119 18.80 5.63 -11.10
CA LEU A 119 17.87 4.69 -11.74
C LEU A 119 16.41 5.15 -11.64
N ARG A 120 16.03 5.85 -10.56
CA ARG A 120 14.71 6.46 -10.40
C ARG A 120 14.53 7.69 -11.29
N ALA A 121 15.58 8.50 -11.48
CA ALA A 121 15.55 9.69 -12.34
C ALA A 121 15.60 9.35 -13.83
N GLY A 122 16.35 8.32 -14.22
CA GLY A 122 16.43 7.79 -15.59
C GLY A 122 15.15 7.07 -16.04
N ARG A 123 14.31 6.66 -15.09
CA ARG A 123 12.86 6.54 -15.33
C ARG A 123 12.36 7.95 -15.61
N LYS A 124 12.41 8.39 -16.88
CA LYS A 124 11.51 9.44 -17.41
C LYS A 124 10.21 9.23 -16.69
N THR A 125 9.86 10.21 -15.87
CA THR A 125 8.71 10.18 -14.97
C THR A 125 7.60 9.36 -15.64
N ARG A 126 7.40 8.12 -15.20
CA ARG A 126 6.04 7.62 -15.14
C ARG A 126 5.42 8.64 -14.20
N LYS A 127 4.87 9.72 -14.76
CA LYS A 127 3.81 10.50 -14.13
C LYS A 127 3.02 9.42 -13.43
N GLY A 128 3.10 9.35 -12.09
CA GLY A 128 2.24 8.44 -11.34
C GLY A 128 0.87 8.62 -11.98
N ARG A 129 0.26 7.51 -12.42
CA ARG A 129 -1.00 7.50 -13.18
C ARG A 129 -1.80 8.70 -12.71
N ARG A 130 -1.98 9.72 -13.58
CA ARG A 130 -2.62 10.99 -13.17
C ARG A 130 -3.79 10.61 -12.28
N PRO A 131 -3.86 11.11 -11.02
CA PRO A 131 -4.91 10.67 -10.11
C PRO A 131 -6.21 10.78 -10.88
N LEU A 132 -6.95 9.67 -10.91
CA LEU A 132 -8.22 9.62 -11.63
C LEU A 132 -9.01 10.87 -11.23
N PRO A 133 -9.62 11.59 -12.20
CA PRO A 133 -10.45 12.73 -11.86
C PRO A 133 -11.40 12.40 -10.71
N GLY A 134 -11.65 13.36 -9.81
CA GLY A 134 -12.43 13.10 -8.59
C GLY A 134 -13.72 12.33 -8.85
N PHE A 135 -14.44 12.68 -9.92
CA PHE A 135 -15.67 12.00 -10.34
C PHE A 135 -15.46 10.53 -10.74
N VAL A 136 -14.34 10.18 -11.37
CA VAL A 136 -14.04 8.78 -11.77
C VAL A 136 -13.77 7.92 -10.54
N ARG A 137 -13.12 8.49 -9.51
CA ARG A 137 -12.95 7.80 -8.22
C ARG A 137 -14.29 7.61 -7.51
N ALA A 138 -15.13 8.65 -7.48
CA ALA A 138 -16.45 8.59 -6.87
C ALA A 138 -17.34 7.54 -7.53
N VAL A 139 -17.41 7.49 -8.87
CA VAL A 139 -18.20 6.49 -9.60
C VAL A 139 -17.75 5.05 -9.28
N ARG A 140 -16.44 4.80 -9.24
CA ARG A 140 -15.90 3.48 -8.85
C ARG A 140 -16.22 3.10 -7.41
N GLN A 141 -16.33 4.08 -6.52
CA GLN A 141 -16.75 3.84 -5.13
C GLN A 141 -18.25 3.55 -5.03
N LEU A 142 -19.07 4.04 -5.98
CA LEU A 142 -20.50 3.73 -6.05
C LEU A 142 -20.76 2.34 -6.68
N GLU A 143 -19.88 1.88 -7.57
CA GLU A 143 -19.95 0.56 -8.21
C GLU A 143 -20.09 -0.61 -7.22
N ARG A 144 -19.45 -0.51 -6.05
CA ARG A 144 -19.56 -1.53 -4.99
C ARG A 144 -21.00 -1.75 -4.50
N PHE A 145 -21.83 -0.72 -4.58
CA PHE A 145 -23.23 -0.73 -4.14
C PHE A 145 -24.19 -1.12 -5.26
N THR A 146 -23.75 -1.08 -6.53
CA THR A 146 -24.57 -1.48 -7.68
C THR A 146 -24.32 -2.92 -8.11
N ASP A 147 -23.12 -3.45 -7.85
CA ASP A 147 -22.72 -4.82 -8.20
C ASP A 147 -23.21 -5.88 -7.19
N GLY A 148 -24.08 -5.51 -6.24
CA GLY A 148 -24.64 -6.41 -5.24
C GLY A 148 -23.64 -6.95 -4.21
N ARG A 149 -22.42 -6.38 -4.14
CA ARG A 149 -21.39 -6.77 -3.16
C ARG A 149 -21.64 -6.18 -1.78
N ASP A 150 -22.16 -4.95 -1.76
CA ASP A 150 -22.61 -4.25 -0.56
C ASP A 150 -24.07 -3.82 -0.80
N ASP A 151 -24.99 -4.27 0.05
CA ASP A 151 -26.38 -3.80 0.03
C ASP A 151 -26.48 -2.49 0.82
N LEU A 152 -26.48 -1.37 0.11
CA LEU A 152 -26.55 -0.03 0.70
C LEU A 152 -27.89 0.24 1.39
N LEU A 153 -28.95 -0.46 1.00
CA LEU A 153 -30.32 -0.20 1.43
C LEU A 153 -30.92 -1.38 2.20
N ALA A 154 -30.07 -2.30 2.69
CA ALA A 154 -30.50 -3.49 3.42
C ALA A 154 -31.37 -3.16 4.65
N ASP A 155 -31.13 -2.01 5.29
CA ASP A 155 -31.81 -1.52 6.48
C ASP A 155 -32.68 -0.28 6.22
N VAL A 156 -33.06 -0.01 4.98
CA VAL A 156 -33.86 1.17 4.61
C VAL A 156 -35.22 1.23 5.31
N GLY A 157 -35.75 0.09 5.77
CA GLY A 157 -36.97 0.04 6.58
C GLY A 157 -36.84 0.72 7.94
N SER A 158 -35.63 0.83 8.49
CA SER A 158 -35.36 1.53 9.76
C SER A 158 -35.57 3.05 9.66
N VAL A 159 -35.86 3.59 8.48
CA VAL A 159 -36.17 5.01 8.29
C VAL A 159 -37.44 5.42 9.04
N ASP A 160 -38.39 4.49 9.22
CA ASP A 160 -39.63 4.74 9.96
C ASP A 160 -39.38 5.00 11.45
N ASP A 161 -38.24 4.53 11.98
CA ASP A 161 -37.82 4.72 13.37
C ASP A 161 -37.00 6.01 13.59
N LEU A 162 -36.72 6.79 12.54
CA LEU A 162 -35.91 8.00 12.63
C LEU A 162 -36.76 9.24 12.92
N ASP A 163 -36.23 10.09 13.80
CA ASP A 163 -36.84 11.39 14.07
C ASP A 163 -36.79 12.31 12.85
N ARG A 164 -37.83 13.14 12.70
CA ARG A 164 -37.92 14.14 11.63
C ARG A 164 -36.70 15.06 11.53
N ALA A 165 -36.11 15.43 12.68
CA ALA A 165 -34.91 16.26 12.75
C ALA A 165 -33.67 15.60 12.13
N VAL A 166 -33.66 14.26 12.02
CA VAL A 166 -32.60 13.48 11.37
C VAL A 166 -32.95 13.24 9.89
N ILE A 167 -34.22 12.98 9.58
CA ILE A 167 -34.71 12.72 8.21
C ILE A 167 -34.51 13.93 7.30
N GLU A 168 -34.88 15.13 7.75
CA GLU A 168 -34.82 16.35 6.92
C GLU A 168 -33.41 16.66 6.36
N PRO A 169 -32.34 16.69 7.16
CA PRO A 169 -30.99 16.92 6.63
C PRO A 169 -30.50 15.76 5.77
N MET A 170 -30.82 14.51 6.11
CA MET A 170 -30.45 13.34 5.30
C MET A 170 -31.10 13.38 3.91
N LEU A 171 -32.40 13.70 3.85
CA LEU A 171 -33.12 13.89 2.59
C LEU A 171 -32.49 15.01 1.75
N GLY A 172 -32.17 16.14 2.37
CA GLY A 172 -31.48 17.24 1.69
C GLY A 172 -30.14 16.83 1.07
N GLN A 173 -29.34 16.03 1.80
CA GLN A 173 -28.07 15.50 1.31
C GLN A 173 -28.26 14.52 0.14
N VAL A 174 -29.24 13.61 0.23
CA VAL A 174 -29.56 12.65 -0.84
C VAL A 174 -30.03 13.37 -2.10
N VAL A 175 -30.89 14.39 -1.96
CA VAL A 175 -31.38 15.20 -3.09
C VAL A 175 -30.22 15.97 -3.75
N ALA A 176 -29.34 16.58 -2.96
CA ALA A 176 -28.17 17.28 -3.48
C ALA A 176 -27.22 16.33 -4.23
N LEU A 177 -26.96 15.15 -3.67
CA LEU A 177 -26.14 14.12 -4.30
C LEU A 177 -26.75 13.63 -5.61
N ARG A 178 -28.05 13.36 -5.65
CA ARG A 178 -28.78 13.00 -6.88
C ARG A 178 -28.59 14.06 -7.97
N GLY A 179 -28.74 15.34 -7.63
CA GLY A 179 -28.53 16.44 -8.56
C GLY A 179 -27.11 16.47 -9.15
N GLN A 180 -26.08 16.21 -8.34
CA GLN A 180 -24.70 16.11 -8.83
C GLN A 180 -24.50 14.90 -9.76
N LEU A 181 -25.10 13.75 -9.44
CA LEU A 181 -25.05 12.55 -10.28
C LEU A 181 -25.77 12.76 -11.62
N ASP A 182 -26.87 13.49 -11.65
CA ASP A 182 -27.59 13.83 -12.89
C ASP A 182 -26.76 14.74 -13.81
N VAL A 183 -26.08 15.73 -13.24
CA VAL A 183 -25.13 16.59 -13.99
C VAL A 183 -24.00 15.73 -14.57
N LEU A 184 -23.42 14.83 -13.77
CA LEU A 184 -22.36 13.94 -14.23
C LEU A 184 -22.86 13.00 -15.35
N SER A 185 -24.02 12.40 -15.18
CA SER A 185 -24.66 11.51 -16.16
C SER A 185 -24.88 12.21 -17.50
N ARG A 186 -25.42 13.44 -17.49
CA ARG A 186 -25.59 14.26 -18.70
C ARG A 186 -24.26 14.53 -19.39
N ASN A 187 -23.23 14.90 -18.63
CA ASN A 187 -21.90 15.18 -19.19
C ASN A 187 -21.24 13.93 -19.79
N LEU A 188 -21.36 12.77 -19.12
CA LEU A 188 -20.85 11.50 -19.64
C LEU A 188 -21.58 11.08 -20.91
N LYS A 189 -22.92 11.19 -20.95
CA LYS A 189 -23.73 10.92 -22.16
C LYS A 189 -23.34 11.84 -23.32
N ALA A 190 -23.15 13.13 -23.05
CA ALA A 190 -22.70 14.08 -24.06
C ALA A 190 -21.28 13.77 -24.56
N ALA A 191 -20.39 13.34 -23.67
CA ALA A 191 -19.03 12.94 -24.05
C ALA A 191 -19.01 11.66 -24.91
N LEU A 192 -19.87 10.68 -24.61
CA LEU A 192 -20.05 9.47 -25.42
C LEU A 192 -20.54 9.82 -26.83
N ARG A 193 -21.50 10.74 -26.98
CA ARG A 193 -21.98 11.19 -28.29
C ARG A 193 -20.94 11.92 -29.15
N ARG A 194 -19.88 12.47 -28.53
CA ARG A 194 -18.82 13.23 -29.21
C ARG A 194 -17.62 12.38 -29.61
N ARG A 195 -17.56 11.11 -29.18
CA ARG A 195 -16.47 10.19 -29.51
C ARG A 195 -17.04 9.09 -30.40
N PRO A 196 -16.53 8.92 -31.65
CA PRO A 196 -16.97 7.86 -32.55
C PRO A 196 -16.63 6.47 -32.00
#